data_AF-A0A257WRW8-F1
#
_entry.id   AF-A0A257WRW8-F1
#
_cell.length_a   1.000
_cell.length_b   1.000
_cell.length_c   1.000
_cell.angle_alpha   90.00
_cell.angle_beta   90.00
_cell.angle_gamma   90.00
#
_symmetry.space_group_name_H-M   'P 1'
#
loop_
_entity.id
_entity.type
_entity.pdbx_description
1 polymer ?
#
loop_
_entity_poly.entity_id
_entity_poly.type
_entity_poly.pdbx_seq_one_letter_code
_entity_poly.pdbx_strand_id
1 'polypeptide(L)'
;MDSALRSSGLENLVGKSVTEILLGIVSLCGGTDGDIDSVDARNALSTTMDEMCKDVATPDELEAILTTQMNGDGLGELMIRYFGNYLFEQFCRTFFGQLVQKHGDLKATSFLDSIRDVIKSDLAHRTVGSDLTKVNWFGREGNQIATAIMKDTLAVFE
;
A
#
# COMPACT_ATOMS: atom_id res chain seq x y z
N MET A 1 11.76 -18.51 3.68
CA MET A 1 10.76 -17.82 2.83
C MET A 1 9.70 -18.77 2.25
N ASP A 2 10.09 -19.87 1.60
CA ASP A 2 9.14 -20.80 0.95
C ASP A 2 8.02 -21.36 1.85
N SER A 3 8.33 -21.73 3.09
CA SER A 3 7.32 -22.20 4.05
C SER A 3 6.32 -21.10 4.42
N ALA A 4 6.78 -19.86 4.56
CA ALA A 4 5.97 -18.68 4.90
C ALA A 4 4.99 -18.33 3.77
N LEU A 5 5.48 -18.37 2.52
CA LEU A 5 4.64 -18.15 1.34
C LEU A 5 3.53 -19.21 1.26
N ARG A 6 3.85 -20.48 1.50
CA ARG A 6 2.85 -21.57 1.51
C ARG A 6 1.80 -21.39 2.60
N SER A 7 2.21 -21.04 3.82
CA SER A 7 1.26 -20.84 4.92
C SER A 7 0.34 -19.62 4.72
N SER A 8 0.78 -18.65 3.94
CA SER A 8 0.05 -17.40 3.69
C SER A 8 -0.80 -17.45 2.40
N GLY A 9 -0.97 -18.62 1.78
CA GLY A 9 -1.75 -18.78 0.55
C GLY A 9 -1.03 -18.27 -0.72
N LEU A 10 0.26 -18.00 -0.63
CA LEU A 10 1.14 -17.45 -1.69
C LEU A 10 2.00 -18.55 -2.33
N GLU A 11 1.50 -19.78 -2.37
CA GLU A 11 2.25 -20.96 -2.82
C GLU A 11 2.71 -20.87 -4.29
N ASN A 12 2.03 -20.07 -5.10
CA ASN A 12 2.39 -19.73 -6.48
C ASN A 12 3.63 -18.83 -6.59
N LEU A 13 4.09 -18.23 -5.48
CA LEU A 13 5.28 -17.37 -5.42
C LEU A 13 6.52 -18.09 -4.88
N VAL A 14 6.39 -19.37 -4.50
CA VAL A 14 7.51 -20.19 -3.99
C VAL A 14 8.58 -20.38 -5.06
N GLY A 15 9.84 -20.20 -4.66
CA GLY A 15 11.00 -20.31 -5.56
C GLY A 15 11.18 -19.16 -6.55
N LYS A 16 10.34 -18.11 -6.47
CA LYS A 16 10.51 -16.89 -7.25
C LYS A 16 11.52 -15.94 -6.59
N SER A 17 12.12 -15.06 -7.39
CA SER A 17 12.99 -14.01 -6.86
C SER A 17 12.21 -13.05 -5.94
N VAL A 18 12.92 -12.35 -5.07
CA VAL A 18 12.37 -11.33 -4.17
C VAL A 18 11.46 -10.35 -4.91
N THR A 19 11.91 -9.85 -6.06
CA THR A 19 11.15 -8.92 -6.91
C THR A 19 9.85 -9.55 -7.42
N GLU A 20 9.88 -10.83 -7.79
CA GLU A 20 8.69 -11.55 -8.26
C GLU A 20 7.71 -11.90 -7.13
N ILE A 21 8.19 -12.06 -5.90
CA ILE A 21 7.33 -12.25 -4.71
C ILE A 21 6.60 -10.95 -4.41
N LEU A 22 7.29 -9.81 -4.45
CA LEU A 22 6.69 -8.49 -4.24
C LEU A 22 5.71 -8.12 -5.35
N LEU A 23 6.08 -8.37 -6.61
CA LEU A 23 5.16 -8.25 -7.75
C LEU A 23 4.00 -9.24 -7.64
N GLY A 24 4.21 -10.42 -7.06
CA GLY A 24 3.17 -11.39 -6.76
C GLY A 24 2.19 -10.90 -5.70
N ILE A 25 2.68 -10.26 -4.63
CA ILE A 25 1.85 -9.61 -3.62
C ILE A 25 1.02 -8.50 -4.26
N VAL A 26 1.62 -7.67 -5.12
CA VAL A 26 0.90 -6.65 -5.88
C VAL A 26 -0.10 -7.26 -6.86
N SER A 27 0.23 -8.38 -7.50
CA SER A 27 -0.67 -9.08 -8.43
C SER A 27 -1.86 -9.73 -7.71
N LEU A 28 -1.65 -10.20 -6.49
CA LEU A 28 -2.71 -10.70 -5.60
C LEU A 28 -3.55 -9.58 -5.03
N CYS A 29 -2.93 -8.42 -4.80
CA CYS A 29 -3.63 -7.22 -4.43
C CYS A 29 -4.49 -6.78 -5.63
N GLY A 30 -3.95 -6.51 -6.82
CA GLY A 30 -4.64 -5.87 -7.94
C GLY A 30 -4.45 -6.51 -9.31
N GLY A 31 -5.43 -7.33 -9.68
CA GLY A 31 -6.09 -7.35 -10.99
C GLY A 31 -5.21 -7.48 -12.24
N THR A 32 -5.24 -8.64 -12.88
CA THR A 32 -4.58 -8.97 -14.15
C THR A 32 -5.02 -8.18 -15.39
N ASP A 33 -5.87 -7.16 -15.30
CA ASP A 33 -6.47 -6.53 -16.49
C ASP A 33 -6.33 -5.00 -16.52
N GLY A 34 -5.14 -4.55 -16.91
CA GLY A 34 -4.99 -3.67 -18.08
C GLY A 34 -5.44 -2.20 -18.07
N ASP A 35 -6.17 -1.67 -17.10
CA ASP A 35 -6.73 -0.30 -17.23
C ASP A 35 -6.26 0.67 -16.13
N ILE A 36 -5.33 1.57 -16.48
CA ILE A 36 -4.97 2.85 -15.83
C ILE A 36 -4.56 2.86 -14.33
N ASP A 37 -4.85 1.84 -13.54
CA ASP A 37 -4.45 1.70 -12.12
C ASP A 37 -2.99 1.25 -11.93
N SER A 38 -2.24 1.13 -13.01
CA SER A 38 -0.88 0.59 -12.97
C SER A 38 0.20 1.60 -12.58
N VAL A 39 -0.02 2.93 -12.68
CA VAL A 39 1.00 3.93 -12.31
C VAL A 39 0.99 4.19 -10.81
N ASP A 40 -0.17 4.50 -10.24
CA ASP A 40 -0.34 4.70 -8.79
C ASP A 40 0.10 3.43 -8.02
N ALA A 41 -0.26 2.25 -8.51
CA ALA A 41 0.16 0.97 -7.93
C ALA A 41 1.69 0.75 -8.02
N ARG A 42 2.34 1.18 -9.12
CA ARG A 42 3.79 1.07 -9.29
C ARG A 42 4.54 2.07 -8.41
N ASN A 43 4.07 3.31 -8.32
CA ASN A 43 4.63 4.32 -7.43
C ASN A 43 4.51 3.87 -5.98
N ALA A 44 3.33 3.40 -5.57
CA ALA A 44 3.09 2.86 -4.24
C ALA A 44 3.99 1.66 -3.92
N LEU A 45 4.22 0.76 -4.87
CA LEU A 45 5.17 -0.34 -4.71
C LEU A 45 6.60 0.19 -4.51
N SER A 46 7.03 1.15 -5.34
CA SER A 46 8.36 1.75 -5.20
C SER A 46 8.54 2.39 -3.83
N THR A 47 7.59 3.20 -3.38
CA THR A 47 7.64 3.83 -2.05
C THR A 47 7.62 2.80 -0.94
N THR A 48 6.81 1.75 -1.05
CA THR A 48 6.77 0.66 -0.05
C THR A 48 8.11 -0.06 0.03
N MET A 49 8.76 -0.28 -1.11
CA MET A 49 10.11 -0.86 -1.16
C MET A 49 11.16 0.06 -0.56
N ASP A 50 11.12 1.36 -0.87
CA ASP A 50 12.02 2.34 -0.29
C ASP A 50 11.85 2.40 1.24
N GLU A 51 10.61 2.33 1.74
CA GLU A 51 10.30 2.27 3.17
C GLU A 51 10.84 0.99 3.83
N MET A 52 10.69 -0.17 3.18
CA MET A 52 11.18 -1.45 3.70
C MET A 52 12.70 -1.58 3.67
N CYS A 53 13.34 -1.00 2.64
CA CYS A 53 14.77 -1.11 2.40
C CYS A 53 15.58 0.05 2.99
N LYS A 54 14.93 1.02 3.63
CA LYS A 54 15.56 2.27 4.10
C LYS A 54 16.82 2.05 4.94
N ASP A 55 16.81 1.02 5.77
CA ASP A 55 17.88 0.68 6.70
C ASP A 55 18.60 -0.64 6.35
N VAL A 56 18.43 -1.12 5.11
CA VAL A 56 19.03 -2.37 4.64
C VAL A 56 20.38 -2.10 3.97
N ALA A 57 21.44 -2.68 4.53
CA ALA A 57 22.80 -2.53 4.03
C ALA A 57 23.28 -3.75 3.22
N THR A 58 22.66 -4.92 3.41
CA THR A 58 23.10 -6.18 2.79
C THR A 58 21.95 -7.02 2.19
N PRO A 59 22.24 -7.90 1.22
CA PRO A 59 21.25 -8.86 0.70
C PRO A 59 20.65 -9.77 1.77
N ASP A 60 21.42 -10.17 2.78
CA ASP A 60 20.95 -11.06 3.86
C ASP A 60 19.95 -10.35 4.79
N GLU A 61 20.17 -9.06 5.08
CA GLU A 61 19.23 -8.23 5.83
C GLU A 61 17.91 -8.03 5.07
N LEU A 62 17.98 -7.87 3.75
CA LEU A 62 16.81 -7.81 2.89
C LEU A 62 15.99 -9.10 2.98
N GLU A 63 16.63 -10.26 2.88
CA GLU A 63 15.97 -11.56 2.98
C GLU A 63 15.34 -11.76 4.37
N ALA A 64 16.01 -11.31 5.44
CA ALA A 64 15.49 -11.38 6.81
C ALA A 64 14.23 -10.52 7.00
N ILE A 65 14.23 -9.28 6.49
CA ILE A 65 13.06 -8.39 6.54
C ILE A 65 11.90 -8.98 5.77
N LEU A 66 12.14 -9.45 4.54
CA LEU A 66 11.10 -10.05 3.71
C LEU A 66 10.54 -11.32 4.35
N THR A 67 11.39 -12.17 4.91
CA THR A 67 10.95 -13.37 5.63
C THR A 67 10.11 -12.99 6.85
N THR A 68 10.48 -11.94 7.57
CA THR A 68 9.67 -11.43 8.70
C THR A 68 8.32 -10.93 8.22
N GLN A 69 8.28 -10.16 7.14
CA GLN A 69 7.03 -9.66 6.56
C GLN A 69 6.16 -10.78 5.96
N MET A 70 6.70 -11.95 5.62
CA MET A 70 5.88 -13.07 5.12
C MET A 70 5.33 -13.99 6.22
N ASN A 71 5.70 -13.76 7.48
CA ASN A 71 5.29 -14.56 8.63
C ASN A 71 4.40 -13.76 9.61
N GLY A 72 3.52 -14.46 10.33
CA GLY A 72 2.65 -13.85 11.34
C GLY A 72 1.82 -12.70 10.77
N ASP A 73 1.74 -11.59 11.51
CA ASP A 73 1.01 -10.39 11.10
C ASP A 73 1.76 -9.53 10.05
N GLY A 74 3.02 -9.86 9.74
CA GLY A 74 3.88 -9.07 8.87
C GLY A 74 3.33 -8.88 7.45
N LEU A 75 2.56 -9.84 6.94
CA LEU A 75 2.00 -9.74 5.59
C LEU A 75 0.87 -8.71 5.59
N GLY A 76 0.06 -8.68 6.66
CA GLY A 76 -0.95 -7.65 6.87
C GLY A 76 -0.32 -6.26 6.99
N GLU A 77 0.76 -6.12 7.75
CA GLU A 77 1.50 -4.85 7.86
C GLU A 77 2.03 -4.37 6.50
N LEU A 78 2.61 -5.28 5.71
CA LEU A 78 3.08 -4.97 4.37
C LEU A 78 1.94 -4.51 3.44
N MET A 79 0.79 -5.19 3.51
CA MET A 79 -0.41 -4.80 2.77
C MET A 79 -0.92 -3.42 3.20
N ILE A 80 -0.95 -3.10 4.50
CA ILE A 80 -1.33 -1.78 4.99
C ILE A 80 -0.39 -0.70 4.45
N ARG A 81 0.94 -0.94 4.46
CA ARG A 81 1.91 0.01 3.90
C ARG A 81 1.66 0.24 2.41
N TYR A 82 1.53 -0.84 1.65
CA TYR A 82 1.27 -0.78 0.21
C TYR A 82 -0.02 -0.02 -0.11
N PHE A 83 -1.15 -0.42 0.49
CA PHE A 83 -2.44 0.22 0.21
C PHE A 83 -2.49 1.65 0.74
N GLY A 84 -1.82 1.96 1.85
CA GLY A 84 -1.69 3.34 2.33
C GLY A 84 -0.95 4.23 1.33
N ASN A 85 0.14 3.73 0.75
CA ASN A 85 0.89 4.44 -0.30
C ASN A 85 0.07 4.54 -1.60
N TYR A 86 -0.67 3.51 -1.97
CA TYR A 86 -1.55 3.53 -3.15
C TYR A 86 -2.68 4.56 -3.02
N LEU A 87 -3.37 4.59 -1.88
CA LEU A 87 -4.41 5.57 -1.62
C LEU A 87 -3.84 7.00 -1.58
N PHE A 88 -2.61 7.18 -1.11
CA PHE A 88 -1.92 8.46 -1.16
C PHE A 88 -1.67 8.94 -2.60
N GLU A 89 -1.17 8.07 -3.48
CA GLU A 89 -1.00 8.39 -4.91
C GLU A 89 -2.35 8.77 -5.57
N GLN A 90 -3.39 7.97 -5.32
CA GLN A 90 -4.74 8.25 -5.82
C GLN A 90 -5.30 9.59 -5.29
N PHE A 91 -5.07 9.88 -4.00
CA PHE A 91 -5.48 11.14 -3.38
C PHE A 91 -4.79 12.32 -4.05
N CYS A 92 -3.48 12.24 -4.25
CA CYS A 92 -2.70 13.30 -4.89
C CYS A 92 -3.20 13.55 -6.32
N ARG A 93 -3.40 12.48 -7.10
CA ARG A 93 -3.94 12.58 -8.46
C ARG A 93 -5.33 13.22 -8.50
N THR A 94 -6.18 12.92 -7.52
CA THR A 94 -7.60 13.32 -7.54
C THR A 94 -7.86 14.69 -6.92
N PHE A 95 -7.23 14.99 -5.78
CA PHE A 95 -7.60 16.11 -4.91
C PHE A 95 -6.51 17.17 -4.75
N PHE A 96 -5.24 16.88 -5.09
CA PHE A 96 -4.17 17.86 -4.85
C PHE A 96 -4.39 19.16 -5.62
N GLY A 97 -4.89 19.10 -6.85
CA GLY A 97 -5.23 20.29 -7.63
C GLY A 97 -6.28 21.18 -6.94
N GLN A 98 -7.27 20.58 -6.29
CA GLN A 98 -8.28 21.30 -5.51
C GLN A 98 -7.65 21.97 -4.27
N LEU A 99 -6.76 21.28 -3.56
CA LEU A 99 -6.05 21.83 -2.41
C LEU A 99 -5.15 23.01 -2.81
N VAL A 100 -4.44 22.91 -3.94
CA VAL A 100 -3.63 24.00 -4.49
C VAL A 100 -4.50 25.21 -4.84
N GLN A 101 -5.64 24.99 -5.49
CA GLN A 101 -6.57 26.08 -5.83
C GLN A 101 -7.09 26.81 -4.58
N LYS A 102 -7.32 26.08 -3.49
CA LYS A 102 -7.93 26.61 -2.27
C LYS A 102 -6.94 27.28 -1.31
N HIS A 103 -5.78 26.67 -1.10
CA HIS A 103 -4.81 27.11 -0.09
C HIS A 103 -3.51 27.69 -0.68
N GLY A 104 -3.32 27.55 -1.99
CA GLY A 104 -2.06 27.87 -2.67
C GLY A 104 -1.04 26.73 -2.58
N ASP A 105 -0.13 26.73 -3.55
CA ASP A 105 0.84 25.64 -3.79
C ASP A 105 1.70 25.29 -2.57
N LEU A 106 2.32 26.30 -1.94
CA LEU A 106 3.17 26.09 -0.77
C LEU A 106 2.42 25.45 0.40
N LYS A 107 1.17 25.87 0.63
CA LYS A 107 0.38 25.37 1.75
C LYS A 107 -0.14 23.96 1.47
N ALA A 108 -0.63 23.71 0.25
CA ALA A 108 -1.05 22.38 -0.18
C ALA A 108 0.09 21.36 -0.11
N THR A 109 1.29 21.74 -0.57
CA THR A 109 2.49 20.90 -0.49
C THR A 109 2.86 20.59 0.96
N SER A 110 2.71 21.54 1.88
CA SER A 110 2.98 21.31 3.31
C SER A 110 2.03 20.30 3.97
N PHE A 111 0.92 19.94 3.33
CA PHE A 111 -0.03 18.94 3.84
C PHE A 111 0.32 17.50 3.45
N LEU A 112 1.22 17.27 2.49
CA LEU A 112 1.44 15.94 1.91
C LEU A 112 1.80 14.87 2.94
N ASP A 113 2.69 15.17 3.89
CA ASP A 113 3.05 14.22 4.95
C ASP A 113 1.86 13.94 5.86
N SER A 114 1.12 14.96 6.26
CA SER A 114 -0.09 14.80 7.09
C SER A 114 -1.21 14.04 6.38
N ILE A 115 -1.38 14.25 5.08
CA ILE A 115 -2.34 13.49 4.25
C ILE A 115 -1.96 12.02 4.26
N ARG A 116 -0.68 11.69 4.06
CA ARG A 116 -0.19 10.31 4.10
C ARG A 116 -0.45 9.67 5.47
N ASP A 117 -0.18 10.39 6.56
CA ASP A 117 -0.40 9.88 7.92
C ASP A 117 -1.87 9.63 8.22
N VAL A 118 -2.76 10.53 7.79
CA VAL A 118 -4.23 10.37 7.94
C VAL A 118 -4.70 9.14 7.18
N ILE A 119 -4.29 8.98 5.92
CA ILE A 119 -4.64 7.82 5.09
C ILE A 119 -4.18 6.51 5.72
N LYS A 120 -2.90 6.43 6.13
CA LYS A 120 -2.34 5.22 6.75
C LYS A 120 -3.04 4.89 8.07
N SER A 121 -3.34 5.90 8.87
CA SER A 121 -4.02 5.73 10.16
C SER A 121 -5.47 5.26 10.00
N ASP A 122 -6.21 5.85 9.07
CA ASP A 122 -7.61 5.48 8.81
C ASP A 122 -7.71 4.08 8.19
N LEU A 123 -6.81 3.75 7.26
CA LEU A 123 -6.70 2.40 6.71
C LEU A 123 -6.43 1.37 7.81
N ALA A 124 -5.43 1.60 8.66
CA ALA A 124 -5.12 0.71 9.77
C ALA A 124 -6.31 0.55 10.72
N HIS A 125 -7.01 1.64 11.04
CA HIS A 125 -8.18 1.61 11.91
C HIS A 125 -9.34 0.79 11.36
N ARG A 126 -9.66 0.95 10.06
CA ARG A 126 -10.75 0.23 9.39
C ARG A 126 -10.47 -1.25 9.17
N THR A 127 -9.21 -1.63 9.27
CA THR A 127 -8.74 -3.00 8.99
C THR A 127 -8.37 -3.77 10.26
N VAL A 128 -8.56 -3.18 11.44
CA VAL A 128 -8.31 -3.85 12.72
C VAL A 128 -9.10 -5.16 12.82
N GLY A 129 -8.39 -6.26 13.06
CA GLY A 129 -8.97 -7.60 13.23
C GLY A 129 -9.41 -8.27 11.92
N SER A 130 -9.22 -7.61 10.77
CA SER A 130 -9.49 -8.19 9.45
C SER A 130 -8.29 -8.97 8.94
N ASP A 131 -8.54 -10.11 8.30
CA ASP A 131 -7.53 -10.80 7.52
C ASP A 131 -7.41 -10.12 6.15
N LEU A 132 -6.41 -9.24 6.01
CA LEU A 132 -6.23 -8.41 4.82
C LEU A 132 -5.95 -9.21 3.55
N THR A 133 -5.48 -10.45 3.68
CA THR A 133 -5.25 -11.34 2.54
C THR A 133 -6.55 -11.83 1.90
N LYS A 134 -7.68 -11.70 2.61
CA LYS A 134 -9.01 -12.12 2.15
C LYS A 134 -9.88 -10.98 1.64
N VAL A 135 -9.46 -9.73 1.84
CA VAL A 135 -10.21 -8.55 1.40
C VAL A 135 -10.12 -8.44 -0.11
N ASN A 136 -11.26 -8.22 -0.78
CA ASN A 136 -11.26 -7.96 -2.21
C ASN A 136 -10.95 -6.48 -2.48
N TRP A 137 -9.66 -6.15 -2.42
CA TRP A 137 -9.14 -4.78 -2.46
C TRP A 137 -9.49 -4.01 -3.74
N PHE A 138 -9.66 -4.69 -4.87
CA PHE A 138 -9.99 -4.08 -6.16
C PHE A 138 -11.44 -4.35 -6.55
N GLY A 139 -12.15 -5.11 -5.73
CA GLY A 139 -13.59 -5.28 -5.83
C GLY A 139 -14.34 -4.21 -5.06
N ARG A 140 -15.62 -4.49 -4.81
CA ARG A 140 -16.52 -3.56 -4.13
C ARG A 140 -16.04 -3.18 -2.73
N GLU A 141 -15.51 -4.14 -1.98
CA GLU A 141 -15.08 -3.96 -0.59
C GLU A 141 -13.93 -2.97 -0.49
N GLY A 142 -12.83 -3.20 -1.21
CA GLY A 142 -11.70 -2.26 -1.20
C GLY A 142 -12.05 -0.90 -1.78
N ASN A 143 -12.88 -0.83 -2.82
CA ASN A 143 -13.37 0.46 -3.34
C ASN A 143 -14.19 1.26 -2.31
N GLN A 144 -14.98 0.59 -1.46
CA GLN A 144 -15.71 1.25 -0.38
C GLN A 144 -14.76 1.78 0.69
N ILE A 145 -13.76 1.00 1.08
CA ILE A 145 -12.72 1.43 2.03
C ILE A 145 -11.96 2.63 1.47
N ALA A 146 -11.46 2.53 0.23
CA ALA A 146 -10.73 3.59 -0.46
C ALA A 146 -11.54 4.89 -0.55
N THR A 147 -12.81 4.80 -0.98
CA THR A 147 -13.69 5.97 -1.12
C THR A 147 -13.94 6.65 0.22
N ALA A 148 -14.15 5.87 1.30
CA ALA A 148 -14.35 6.42 2.64
C ALA A 148 -13.09 7.16 3.12
N ILE A 149 -11.92 6.52 3.01
CA ILE A 149 -10.64 7.11 3.41
C ILE A 149 -10.34 8.39 2.62
N MET A 150 -10.55 8.38 1.30
CA MET A 150 -10.34 9.57 0.47
C MET A 150 -11.22 10.74 0.90
N LYS A 151 -12.52 10.47 1.15
CA LYS A 151 -13.47 11.50 1.59
C LYS A 151 -13.10 12.05 2.98
N ASP A 152 -12.79 11.18 3.92
CA ASP A 152 -12.49 11.57 5.29
C ASP A 152 -11.15 12.32 5.36
N THR A 153 -10.17 11.91 4.56
CA THR A 153 -8.90 12.63 4.39
C THR A 153 -9.13 14.03 3.81
N LEU A 154 -9.90 14.14 2.72
CA LEU A 154 -10.18 15.45 2.10
C LEU A 154 -10.84 16.41 3.09
N ALA A 155 -11.80 15.93 3.89
CA ALA A 155 -12.51 16.74 4.88
C ALA A 155 -11.61 17.31 5.99
N VAL A 156 -10.44 16.71 6.25
CA VAL A 156 -9.45 17.23 7.23
C VAL A 156 -8.70 18.45 6.69
N PHE A 157 -8.53 18.54 5.36
CA PHE A 157 -7.68 19.56 4.72
C PHE A 157 -8.44 20.57 3.86
N GLU A 158 -9.76 20.40 3.69
CA GLU A 158 -10.66 21.44 3.17
C GLU A 158 -10.89 22.56 4.19
#